data_AF-A0AAP4FWC4-F1
#
_entry.id   AF-A0AAP4FWC4-F1
#
_cell.length_a   1.000
_cell.length_b   1.000
_cell.length_c   1.000
_cell.angle_alpha   90.00
_cell.angle_beta   90.00
_cell.angle_gamma   90.00
#
_symmetry.space_group_name_H-M   'P 1'
#
loop_
_entity.id
_entity.type
_entity.pdbx_description
1 polymer ?
#
loop_
_entity_poly.entity_id
_entity_poly.type
_entity_poly.pdbx_seq_one_letter_code
_entity_poly.pdbx_strand_id
1 'polypeptide(L)'
;MKAIHIALLWLLSFAAYAVVVILMYALVPAGDLFALYEKIAGPVPGAEWDNMYNNLIILGRAAITFLLVWLVAFVAMRRSRR
;
A
#
# COMPACT_ATOMS: atom_id res chain seq x y z
N MET A 1 16.45 17.68 -16.07
CA MET A 1 15.34 16.76 -16.35
C MET A 1 14.24 17.51 -17.07
N LYS A 2 13.68 17.01 -18.18
CA LYS A 2 12.55 17.67 -18.87
C LYS A 2 11.25 17.36 -18.11
N ALA A 3 10.27 18.26 -18.14
CA ALA A 3 8.98 18.10 -17.44
C ALA A 3 8.29 16.74 -17.71
N ILE A 4 8.44 16.20 -18.92
CA ILE A 4 7.90 14.89 -19.30
C ILE A 4 8.47 13.73 -18.46
N HIS A 5 9.73 13.81 -18.01
CA HIS A 5 10.32 12.76 -17.17
C HIS A 5 9.72 12.77 -15.77
N ILE A 6 9.40 13.96 -15.25
CA ILE A 6 8.73 14.11 -13.95
C ILE A 6 7.30 13.56 -14.06
N ALA A 7 6.57 13.91 -15.12
CA ALA A 7 5.23 13.39 -15.36
C ALA A 7 5.20 11.85 -15.48
N LEU A 8 6.16 11.25 -16.19
CA LEU A 8 6.27 9.80 -16.32
C LEU A 8 6.59 9.10 -14.99
N LEU A 9 7.45 9.68 -14.15
CA LEU A 9 7.74 9.16 -12.82
C LEU A 9 6.50 9.18 -11.92
N TRP A 10 5.72 10.27 -11.98
CA TRP A 10 4.45 10.38 -11.27
C TRP A 10 3.44 9.34 -11.75
N LEU A 11 3.30 9.17 -13.07
CA LEU A 11 2.38 8.19 -13.66
C LEU A 11 2.73 6.76 -13.23
N LEU A 12 4.01 6.39 -13.28
CA LEU A 12 4.48 5.07 -12.84
C LEU A 12 4.24 4.84 -11.34
N SER A 13 4.51 5.84 -10.51
CA SER A 13 4.28 5.77 -9.07
C SER A 13 2.80 5.62 -8.74
N PHE A 14 1.94 6.35 -9.47
CA PHE A 14 0.49 6.25 -9.34
C PHE A 14 -0.03 4.89 -9.79
N ALA A 15 0.46 4.35 -10.92
CA ALA A 15 0.09 3.02 -11.38
C ALA A 15 0.50 1.93 -10.38
N ALA A 16 1.70 2.02 -9.82
CA ALA A 16 2.15 1.10 -8.76
C ALA A 16 1.24 1.19 -7.52
N TYR A 17 0.91 2.41 -7.08
CA TYR A 17 -0.02 2.63 -5.98
C TYR A 17 -1.39 2.02 -6.24
N ALA A 18 -1.97 2.22 -7.43
CA ALA A 18 -3.27 1.68 -7.79
C ALA A 18 -3.27 0.14 -7.77
N VAL A 19 -2.23 -0.49 -8.30
CA VAL A 19 -2.07 -1.95 -8.25
C VAL A 19 -2.00 -2.44 -6.80
N VAL A 20 -1.21 -1.78 -5.94
CA VAL A 20 -1.11 -2.13 -4.52
C VAL A 20 -2.47 -2.00 -3.82
N VAL A 21 -3.25 -0.95 -4.10
CA VAL A 21 -4.59 -0.77 -3.55
C VAL A 21 -5.48 -1.95 -3.92
N ILE A 22 -5.55 -2.30 -5.22
CA ILE A 22 -6.39 -3.40 -5.71
C ILE A 22 -5.98 -4.72 -5.06
N LEU A 23 -4.67 -5.00 -5.02
CA LEU A 23 -4.15 -6.22 -4.39
C LEU A 23 -4.47 -6.29 -2.91
N MET A 24 -4.37 -5.18 -2.18
CA MET A 24 -4.71 -5.18 -0.76
C MET A 24 -6.19 -5.45 -0.53
N TYR A 25 -7.10 -4.82 -1.27
CA TYR A 25 -8.53 -5.13 -1.13
C TYR A 25 -8.89 -6.56 -1.58
N ALA A 26 -8.15 -7.12 -2.55
CA ALA A 26 -8.40 -8.48 -3.03
C ALA A 26 -7.81 -9.57 -2.10
N LEU A 27 -6.68 -9.29 -1.44
CA LEU A 27 -5.91 -10.29 -0.69
C LEU A 27 -6.04 -10.17 0.83
N VAL A 28 -6.42 -9.01 1.37
CA VAL A 28 -6.59 -8.82 2.81
C VAL A 28 -7.98 -9.33 3.22
N PRO A 29 -8.08 -10.43 4.01
CA PRO A 29 -9.36 -11.01 4.38
C PRO A 29 -10.00 -10.18 5.51
N ALA A 30 -10.76 -9.15 5.15
CA ALA A 30 -11.37 -8.22 6.10
C ALA A 30 -12.27 -8.92 7.13
N GLY A 31 -13.07 -9.91 6.70
CA GLY A 31 -13.98 -10.65 7.59
C GLY A 31 -13.25 -11.51 8.62
N ASP A 32 -12.21 -12.24 8.20
CA ASP A 32 -11.43 -13.08 9.10
C ASP A 32 -10.62 -12.23 10.10
N LEU A 33 -10.11 -11.08 9.65
CA LEU A 33 -9.43 -10.13 10.51
C LEU A 33 -10.38 -9.50 11.53
N PHE A 34 -11.62 -9.19 11.14
CA PHE A 34 -12.64 -8.70 12.07
C PHE A 34 -12.96 -9.74 13.14
N ALA A 35 -13.22 -10.98 12.74
CA ALA A 35 -13.50 -12.07 13.66
C ALA A 35 -12.33 -12.34 14.63
N LEU A 36 -11.09 -12.26 14.14
CA LEU A 36 -9.90 -12.37 14.98
C LEU A 36 -9.80 -11.21 15.98
N TYR A 37 -10.06 -9.98 15.53
CA TYR A 37 -9.99 -8.80 16.38
C TYR A 37 -11.07 -8.83 17.46
N GLU A 38 -12.32 -9.16 17.11
CA GLU A 38 -13.43 -9.29 18.05
C GLU A 38 -13.15 -10.36 19.12
N LYS A 39 -12.51 -11.47 18.73
CA LYS A 39 -12.09 -12.53 19.67
C LYS A 39 -11.10 -12.03 20.72
N ILE A 40 -10.24 -11.06 20.38
CA ILE A 40 -9.16 -10.57 21.27
C ILE A 40 -9.61 -9.34 22.06
N ALA A 41 -10.30 -8.40 21.41
CA ALA A 41 -10.68 -7.11 21.96
C ALA A 41 -12.10 -7.09 22.56
N GLY A 42 -12.91 -8.13 22.31
CA GLY A 42 -14.32 -8.16 22.66
C GLY A 42 -15.20 -7.55 21.57
N PRO A 43 -16.50 -7.33 21.84
CA PRO A 43 -17.44 -6.77 20.86
C PRO A 43 -17.01 -5.37 20.43
N VAL A 44 -16.79 -5.17 19.14
CA VAL A 44 -16.35 -3.89 18.58
C VAL A 44 -17.44 -3.34 17.66
N PRO A 45 -17.83 -2.06 17.80
CA PRO A 45 -18.78 -1.43 16.87
C PRO A 45 -18.26 -1.45 15.44
N GLY A 46 -19.12 -1.80 14.48
CA GLY A 46 -18.72 -1.90 13.06
C GLY A 46 -18.06 -0.62 12.51
N ALA A 47 -18.53 0.56 12.94
CA ALA A 47 -17.94 1.84 12.53
C ALA A 47 -16.48 2.04 13.00
N GLU A 48 -16.13 1.54 14.19
CA GLU A 48 -14.75 1.61 14.68
C GLU A 48 -13.84 0.64 13.92
N TRP A 49 -14.34 -0.56 13.65
CA TRP A 49 -13.64 -1.54 12.83
C TRP A 49 -13.37 -1.01 11.43
N ASP A 50 -14.38 -0.46 10.75
CA ASP A 50 -14.24 0.06 9.38
C ASP A 50 -13.18 1.16 9.32
N ASN A 51 -13.14 2.04 10.33
CA ASN A 51 -12.16 3.10 10.40
C ASN A 51 -10.74 2.55 10.62
N MET A 52 -10.59 1.59 11.53
CA MET A 52 -9.31 0.95 11.82
C MET A 52 -8.78 0.15 10.61
N TYR A 53 -9.66 -0.63 9.97
CA TYR A 53 -9.36 -1.37 8.76
C TYR A 53 -8.96 -0.43 7.63
N ASN A 54 -9.70 0.66 7.41
CA ASN A 54 -9.37 1.63 6.38
C ASN A 54 -8.00 2.29 6.63
N ASN A 55 -7.68 2.64 7.88
CA ASN A 55 -6.36 3.17 8.25
C ASN A 55 -5.25 2.15 7.99
N LEU A 56 -5.47 0.88 8.30
CA LEU A 56 -4.52 -0.19 8.00
C LEU A 56 -4.29 -0.34 6.50
N ILE A 57 -5.34 -0.28 5.69
CA ILE A 57 -5.22 -0.31 4.23
C ILE A 57 -4.48 0.93 3.71
N ILE A 58 -4.77 2.13 4.21
CA ILE A 58 -4.13 3.40 3.83
C ILE A 58 -2.63 3.39 4.14
N LEU A 59 -2.26 3.01 5.36
CA LEU A 59 -0.86 2.99 5.79
C LEU A 59 -0.10 1.85 5.13
N GLY A 60 -0.71 0.67 5.04
CA GLY A 60 -0.12 -0.50 4.39
C GLY A 60 0.18 -0.25 2.92
N ARG A 61 -0.77 0.30 2.16
CA ARG A 61 -0.55 0.59 0.73
C ARG A 61 0.51 1.65 0.50
N ALA A 62 0.56 2.68 1.36
CA ALA A 62 1.59 3.72 1.29
C ALA A 62 2.98 3.13 1.55
N ALA A 63 3.12 2.30 2.60
CA ALA A 63 4.37 1.63 2.95
C ALA A 63 4.85 0.69 1.84
N ILE A 64 3.97 -0.17 1.32
CA ILE A 64 4.32 -1.11 0.23
C ILE A 64 4.74 -0.34 -1.03
N THR A 65 3.98 0.69 -1.42
CA THR A 65 4.31 1.51 -2.60
C THR A 65 5.67 2.19 -2.43
N PHE A 66 5.94 2.76 -1.25
CA PHE A 66 7.23 3.37 -0.95
C PHE A 66 8.38 2.35 -1.05
N LEU A 67 8.24 1.18 -0.44
CA LEU A 67 9.27 0.13 -0.49
C LEU A 67 9.54 -0.36 -1.91
N LEU A 68 8.50 -0.50 -2.74
CA LEU A 68 8.65 -0.89 -4.15
C LEU A 68 9.42 0.18 -4.94
N VAL A 69 9.02 1.44 -4.83
CA VAL A 69 9.70 2.55 -5.52
C VAL A 69 11.15 2.67 -5.06
N TRP A 70 11.38 2.57 -3.75
CA TRP A 70 12.72 2.60 -3.16
C TRP A 70 13.60 1.45 -3.67
N LEU A 71 13.06 0.22 -3.70
CA LEU A 71 13.78 -0.96 -4.19
C LEU A 71 14.18 -0.79 -5.66
N VAL A 72 13.26 -0.33 -6.51
CA VAL A 72 13.52 -0.09 -7.93
C VAL A 72 14.60 0.98 -8.11
N ALA A 73 14.50 2.10 -7.39
CA ALA A 73 15.51 3.16 -7.42
C ALA A 73 16.89 2.65 -6.96
N PHE A 74 16.92 1.87 -5.87
CA PHE A 74 18.14 1.29 -5.34
C PHE A 74 18.83 0.36 -6.35
N VAL A 75 18.05 -0.54 -6.99
CA VAL A 75 18.57 -1.44 -8.03
C VAL A 75 19.07 -0.66 -9.25
N ALA A 76 18.34 0.36 -9.69
CA ALA A 76 18.72 1.21 -10.83
C ALA A 76 20.05 1.94 -10.55
N MET A 77 20.22 2.54 -9.37
CA MET A 77 21.47 3.19 -8.96
C MET A 77 22.64 2.21 -8.90
N ARG A 78 22.41 0.99 -8.41
CA ARG A 78 23.45 -0.05 -8.34
C ARG A 78 23.89 -0.52 -9.72
N ARG A 79 22.98 -0.61 -10.68
CA ARG A 79 23.28 -0.93 -12.09
C ARG A 79 24.05 0.18 -12.79
N SER A 80 23.71 1.45 -12.53
CA SER A 80 24.37 2.60 -13.16
C SER A 80 25.82 2.83 -12.71
N ARG A 81 26.28 2.18 -11.64
CA ARG A 81 27.66 2.28 -11.13
C ARG A 81 28.59 1.16 -11.62
N ARG A 82 28.07 0.17 -12.34
CA ARG A 82 28.85 -0.89 -13.01
C ARG A 82 28.98 -0.55 -14.48
#